data_AF-A0A832SQQ9-F1
#
_entry.id   AF-A0A832SQQ9-F1
#
_cell.length_a   1.000
_cell.length_b   1.000
_cell.length_c   1.000
_cell.angle_alpha   90.00
_cell.angle_beta   90.00
_cell.angle_gamma   90.00
#
_symmetry.space_group_name_H-M   'P 1'
#
loop_
_entity.id
_entity.type
_entity.pdbx_description
1 polymer ?
#
loop_
_entity_poly.entity_id
_entity_poly.type
_entity_poly.pdbx_seq_one_letter_code
_entity_poly.pdbx_strand_id
1 'polypeptide(L)'
;MFAVIAPLYTRFVKPLEALSNARRRAIYDYIRERGYSWPRELERVFNMAYGEVCWHLTVLERVGLIYNFYALKRRFYVNKGLPLDEAIIKIFREQAGREPSEEEVLKARRSCSQLL
;
A
#
# COMPACT_ATOMS: atom_id res chain seq x y z
N MET A 1 33.60 -25.17 7.19
CA MET A 1 32.84 -23.90 7.16
C MET A 1 31.48 -24.23 6.55
N PHE A 2 30.44 -24.35 7.38
CA PHE A 2 29.11 -24.79 6.91
C PHE A 2 28.45 -23.67 6.12
N ALA A 3 28.24 -23.89 4.82
CA ALA A 3 27.39 -23.04 4.01
C ALA A 3 25.94 -23.25 4.49
N VAL A 4 25.36 -22.23 5.12
CA VAL A 4 23.93 -22.19 5.42
C VAL A 4 23.21 -21.97 4.10
N ILE A 5 22.79 -23.05 3.46
CA ILE A 5 21.86 -23.02 2.34
C ILE A 5 20.49 -22.68 2.94
N ALA A 6 20.21 -21.40 3.13
CA ALA A 6 18.85 -20.96 3.40
C ALA A 6 18.00 -21.32 2.18
N PRO A 7 16.89 -22.06 2.34
CA PRO A 7 16.08 -22.41 1.19
C PRO A 7 15.42 -21.14 0.67
N LEU A 8 15.76 -20.80 -0.57
CA LEU A 8 15.23 -19.71 -1.38
C LEU A 8 13.77 -19.99 -1.75
N TYR A 9 12.89 -20.17 -0.77
CA TYR A 9 11.44 -20.13 -0.97
C TYR A 9 10.99 -18.68 -1.05
N THR A 10 11.57 -17.90 -1.95
CA THR A 10 10.83 -16.78 -2.52
C THR A 10 9.81 -17.41 -3.46
N ARG A 11 8.78 -18.05 -2.90
CA ARG A 11 7.58 -18.43 -3.67
C ARG A 11 7.09 -17.13 -4.26
N PHE A 12 7.19 -17.01 -5.59
CA PHE A 12 6.49 -15.98 -6.33
C PHE A 12 4.99 -16.25 -6.14
N VAL A 13 4.43 -15.71 -5.06
CA VAL A 13 3.00 -15.78 -4.80
C VAL A 13 2.35 -15.01 -5.94
N LYS A 14 1.63 -15.73 -6.81
CA LYS A 14 0.92 -15.08 -7.91
C LYS A 14 -0.16 -14.16 -7.31
N PRO A 15 -0.55 -13.04 -7.97
CA PRO A 15 -1.59 -12.15 -7.46
C PRO A 15 -2.89 -12.87 -7.05
N LEU A 16 -3.28 -13.92 -7.79
CA LEU A 16 -4.43 -14.76 -7.48
C LEU A 16 -4.27 -15.56 -6.19
N GLU A 17 -3.07 -16.08 -5.91
CA GLU A 17 -2.75 -16.78 -4.66
C GLU A 17 -2.67 -15.81 -3.48
N ALA A 18 -2.22 -14.57 -3.70
CA ALA A 18 -2.24 -13.54 -2.67
C ALA A 18 -3.67 -13.28 -2.21
N LEU A 19 -4.62 -13.15 -3.13
CA LEU A 19 -6.02 -12.88 -2.82
C LEU A 19 -6.81 -14.10 -2.32
N SER A 20 -6.18 -15.26 -2.07
CA SER A 20 -6.82 -16.43 -1.46
C SER A 20 -7.21 -16.20 0.01
N ASN A 21 -6.49 -15.33 0.72
CA ASN A 21 -6.80 -14.99 2.10
C ASN A 21 -7.95 -13.97 2.13
N ALA A 22 -9.06 -14.33 2.79
CA ALA A 22 -10.27 -13.52 2.85
C ALA A 22 -10.03 -12.11 3.43
N ARG A 23 -9.22 -11.99 4.50
CA ARG A 23 -8.87 -10.70 5.12
C ARG A 23 -8.07 -9.82 4.18
N ARG A 24 -7.07 -10.41 3.50
CA ARG A 24 -6.26 -9.68 2.51
C ARG A 24 -7.07 -9.23 1.31
N ARG A 25 -7.99 -10.08 0.84
CA ARG A 25 -8.93 -9.73 -0.23
C ARG A 25 -9.80 -8.55 0.17
N ALA A 26 -10.38 -8.58 1.37
CA ALA A 26 -11.21 -7.48 1.88
C ALA A 26 -10.43 -6.16 1.99
N ILE A 27 -9.18 -6.18 2.47
CA ILE A 27 -8.30 -5.01 2.49
C ILE A 27 -8.05 -4.48 1.06
N TYR A 28 -7.75 -5.38 0.12
CA TYR A 28 -7.52 -5.00 -1.28
C TYR A 28 -8.76 -4.38 -1.92
N ASP A 29 -9.93 -5.01 -1.75
CA ASP A 29 -11.18 -4.51 -2.31
C ASP A 29 -11.53 -3.13 -1.73
N TYR A 30 -11.34 -2.93 -0.43
CA TYR A 30 -11.51 -1.61 0.21
C TYR A 30 -10.58 -0.54 -0.38
N ILE A 31 -9.29 -0.85 -0.55
CA ILE A 31 -8.32 0.06 -1.16
C ILE A 31 -8.68 0.31 -2.64
N ARG A 32 -9.17 -0.69 -3.36
CA ARG A 32 -9.56 -0.56 -4.77
C ARG A 32 -10.79 0.32 -4.95
N GLU A 33 -11.82 0.13 -4.13
CA GLU A 33 -13.07 0.88 -4.20
C GLU A 33 -12.87 2.35 -3.81
N ARG A 34 -12.10 2.59 -2.75
CA ARG A 34 -11.78 3.96 -2.32
C ARG A 34 -10.68 4.61 -3.15
N GLY A 35 -9.76 3.82 -3.67
CA GLY A 35 -8.53 4.25 -4.34
C GLY A 35 -7.29 4.21 -3.43
N TYR A 36 -7.44 4.47 -2.13
CA TYR A 36 -6.33 4.45 -1.17
C TYR A 36 -6.78 4.13 0.27
N SER A 37 -5.81 3.84 1.15
CA SER A 37 -6.00 3.75 2.60
C SER A 37 -4.67 3.97 3.34
N TRP A 38 -4.70 4.04 4.68
CA TRP A 38 -3.49 3.97 5.52
C TRP A 38 -3.64 2.92 6.65
N PRO A 39 -2.53 2.43 7.25
CA PRO A 39 -2.60 1.30 8.19
C PRO A 39 -3.55 1.49 9.38
N ARG A 40 -3.52 2.67 10.03
CA ARG A 40 -4.39 2.99 11.18
C ARG A 40 -5.88 2.98 10.83
N GLU A 41 -6.22 3.27 9.59
CA GLU A 41 -7.61 3.20 9.13
C GLU A 41 -8.04 1.75 8.94
N LEU A 42 -7.20 0.93 8.31
CA LEU A 42 -7.47 -0.49 8.11
C LEU A 42 -7.60 -1.25 9.44
N GLU A 43 -6.79 -0.89 10.45
CA GLU A 43 -6.96 -1.44 11.81
C GLU A 43 -8.37 -1.24 12.34
N ARG A 44 -8.94 -0.02 12.16
CA ARG A 44 -10.27 0.34 12.65
C ARG A 44 -11.38 -0.31 11.83
N VAL A 45 -11.24 -0.30 10.51
CA VAL A 45 -12.25 -0.85 9.58
C VAL A 45 -12.36 -2.36 9.73
N PHE A 46 -11.22 -3.06 9.87
CA PHE A 46 -11.18 -4.51 9.88
C PHE A 46 -11.00 -5.14 11.27
N ASN A 47 -10.88 -4.33 12.32
CA ASN A 47 -10.60 -4.76 13.70
C ASN A 47 -9.40 -5.72 13.78
N MET A 48 -8.27 -5.28 13.22
CA MET A 48 -7.03 -6.07 13.12
C MET A 48 -5.88 -5.39 13.85
N ALA A 49 -4.90 -6.18 14.29
CA ALA A 49 -3.67 -5.65 14.85
C ALA A 49 -2.80 -5.00 13.78
N TYR A 50 -2.10 -3.91 14.13
CA TYR A 50 -1.19 -3.18 13.24
C TYR A 50 -0.23 -4.08 12.43
N GLY A 51 0.40 -5.05 13.11
CA GLY A 51 1.35 -5.97 12.48
C GLY A 51 0.71 -6.85 11.41
N GLU A 52 -0.53 -7.31 11.64
CA GLU A 52 -1.30 -8.10 10.68
C GLU A 52 -1.66 -7.27 9.44
N VAL A 53 -2.13 -6.03 9.64
CA VAL A 53 -2.41 -5.09 8.55
C VAL A 53 -1.15 -4.83 7.72
N CYS A 54 -0.02 -4.54 8.37
CA CYS A 54 1.24 -4.28 7.67
C CYS A 54 1.73 -5.49 6.88
N TRP A 55 1.54 -6.71 7.41
CA TRP A 55 1.85 -7.93 6.69
C TRP A 55 0.97 -8.07 5.43
N HIS A 56 -0.34 -7.89 5.55
CA HIS A 56 -1.24 -7.94 4.40
C HIS A 56 -0.86 -6.93 3.31
N LEU A 57 -0.58 -5.69 3.70
CA LEU A 57 -0.15 -4.63 2.78
C LEU A 57 1.19 -4.96 2.11
N THR A 58 2.15 -5.50 2.86
CA THR A 58 3.44 -5.95 2.31
C THR A 58 3.25 -7.03 1.25
N VAL A 59 2.36 -7.99 1.48
CA VAL A 59 2.05 -9.04 0.50
C VAL A 59 1.41 -8.44 -0.75
N LEU A 60 0.41 -7.55 -0.58
CA LEU A 60 -0.28 -6.90 -1.69
C LEU A 60 0.66 -6.01 -2.54
N GLU A 61 1.58 -5.30 -1.88
CA GLU A 61 2.59 -4.49 -2.55
C GLU A 61 3.58 -5.36 -3.33
N ARG A 62 4.09 -6.44 -2.71
CA ARG A 62 5.04 -7.37 -3.36
C ARG A 62 4.48 -8.01 -4.62
N VAL A 63 3.18 -8.28 -4.67
CA VAL A 63 2.52 -8.83 -5.87
C VAL A 63 2.05 -7.74 -6.83
N GLY A 64 2.34 -6.47 -6.55
CA GLY A 64 2.07 -5.33 -7.42
C GLY A 64 0.59 -5.00 -7.56
N LEU A 65 -0.24 -5.28 -6.56
CA LEU A 65 -1.66 -4.89 -6.56
C LEU A 65 -1.87 -3.47 -6.02
N ILE A 66 -0.97 -3.03 -5.15
CA ILE A 66 -0.94 -1.69 -4.56
C ILE A 66 0.49 -1.14 -4.62
N TYR A 67 0.63 0.16 -4.45
CA TYR A 67 1.90 0.83 -4.18
C TYR A 67 1.76 1.74 -2.98
N ASN A 68 2.88 2.27 -2.47
CA ASN A 68 2.86 3.20 -1.35
C ASN A 68 3.68 4.45 -1.61
N PHE A 69 3.32 5.55 -0.96
CA PHE A 69 4.12 6.76 -0.88
C PHE A 69 3.85 7.50 0.42
N TYR A 70 4.71 8.46 0.75
CA TYR A 70 4.56 9.28 1.95
C TYR A 70 3.89 10.63 1.62
N ALA A 71 2.83 10.94 2.36
CA ALA A 71 2.15 12.23 2.31
C ALA A 71 1.50 12.54 3.66
N LEU A 72 1.23 13.81 3.97
CA LEU A 72 0.51 14.21 5.20
C LEU A 72 1.03 13.52 6.49
N LYS A 73 2.37 13.40 6.58
CA LYS A 73 3.10 12.75 7.68
C LYS A 73 2.74 11.27 7.91
N ARG A 74 2.27 10.56 6.89
CA ARG A 74 1.97 9.11 6.97
C ARG A 74 2.21 8.42 5.63
N ARG A 75 2.29 7.09 5.67
CA ARG A 75 2.36 6.25 4.47
C ARG A 75 0.95 5.89 4.01
N PHE A 76 0.66 6.20 2.75
CA PHE A 76 -0.57 5.81 2.09
C PHE A 76 -0.31 4.62 1.17
N TYR A 77 -1.28 3.72 1.10
CA TYR A 77 -1.29 2.56 0.22
C TYR A 77 -2.40 2.76 -0.80
N VAL A 78 -2.05 2.70 -2.08
CA VAL A 78 -2.90 3.11 -3.18
C VAL A 78 -3.06 1.98 -4.17
N ASN A 79 -4.26 1.83 -4.70
CA ASN A 79 -4.53 0.85 -5.75
C ASN A 79 -3.67 1.14 -6.98
N LYS A 80 -3.05 0.11 -7.57
CA LYS A 80 -2.21 0.28 -8.76
C LYS A 80 -2.94 0.88 -9.97
N GLY A 81 -4.26 0.72 -10.06
CA GLY A 81 -5.07 1.30 -11.11
C GLY A 81 -5.29 2.81 -10.99
N LEU A 82 -4.99 3.42 -9.85
CA LEU A 82 -5.05 4.87 -9.67
C LEU A 82 -3.65 5.47 -9.93
N PRO A 83 -3.48 6.37 -10.91
CA PRO A 83 -2.18 7.01 -11.18
C PRO A 83 -1.69 7.83 -9.97
N LEU A 84 -0.36 7.91 -9.81
CA LEU A 84 0.26 8.59 -8.67
C LEU A 84 -0.19 10.04 -8.51
N ASP A 85 -0.20 10.82 -9.57
CA ASP A 85 -0.57 12.24 -9.51
C ASP A 85 -2.05 12.43 -9.10
N GLU A 86 -2.93 11.61 -9.66
CA GLU A 86 -4.35 11.59 -9.27
C GLU A 86 -4.52 11.17 -7.81
N ALA A 87 -3.76 10.17 -7.36
CA ALA A 87 -3.78 9.72 -5.97
C ALA A 87 -3.32 10.81 -5.00
N ILE A 88 -2.25 11.54 -5.33
CA ILE A 88 -1.76 12.66 -4.51
C ILE A 88 -2.87 13.72 -4.39
N ILE A 89 -3.41 14.19 -5.52
CA ILE A 89 -4.47 15.22 -5.51
C ILE A 89 -5.68 14.75 -4.70
N LYS A 90 -6.14 13.51 -4.94
CA LYS A 90 -7.28 12.92 -4.24
C LYS A 90 -7.05 12.87 -2.72
N ILE A 91 -5.91 12.34 -2.28
CA ILE A 91 -5.57 12.23 -0.85
C ILE A 91 -5.52 13.60 -0.19
N PHE A 92 -4.89 14.60 -0.82
CA PHE A 92 -4.82 15.94 -0.26
C PHE A 92 -6.19 16.60 -0.16
N ARG A 93 -7.01 16.47 -1.20
CA ARG A 93 -8.38 17.02 -1.20
C ARG A 93 -9.23 16.37 -0.11
N GLU A 94 -9.21 15.04 0.02
CA GLU A 94 -10.04 14.31 0.98
C GLU A 94 -9.53 14.40 2.43
N GLN A 95 -8.22 14.47 2.65
CA GLN A 95 -7.65 14.42 4.01
C GLN A 95 -7.25 15.78 4.57
N ALA A 96 -6.93 16.75 3.70
CA ALA A 96 -6.51 18.09 4.11
C ALA A 96 -7.46 19.20 3.62
N GLY A 97 -8.46 18.88 2.79
CA GLY A 97 -9.42 19.86 2.27
C GLY A 97 -8.81 20.89 1.31
N ARG A 98 -7.62 20.61 0.77
CA ARG A 98 -6.87 21.51 -0.11
C ARG A 98 -6.10 20.74 -1.17
N GLU A 99 -5.57 21.46 -2.15
CA GLU A 99 -4.64 20.90 -3.13
C GLU A 99 -3.22 20.79 -2.54
N PRO A 100 -2.41 19.81 -3.01
CA PRO A 100 -1.01 19.68 -2.61
C PRO A 100 -0.18 20.84 -3.15
N SER A 101 0.86 21.25 -2.41
CA SER A 101 1.88 22.14 -2.97
C SER A 101 2.82 21.38 -3.90
N GLU A 102 3.54 22.08 -4.77
CA GLU A 102 4.54 21.46 -5.66
C GLU A 102 5.62 20.68 -4.87
N GLU A 103 6.04 21.21 -3.72
CA GLU A 103 7.01 20.54 -2.85
C GLU A 103 6.45 19.24 -2.28
N GLU A 104 5.17 19.20 -1.93
CA GLU A 104 4.49 18.00 -1.43
C GLU A 104 4.34 16.95 -2.52
N VAL A 105 3.99 17.35 -3.74
CA VAL A 105 3.95 16.46 -4.91
C VAL A 105 5.34 15.85 -5.15
N LEU A 106 6.39 16.67 -5.12
CA LEU A 106 7.76 16.22 -5.34
C LEU A 106 8.22 15.23 -4.25
N LYS A 107 7.90 15.51 -2.98
CA LYS A 107 8.19 14.59 -1.86
C LYS A 107 7.42 13.27 -1.99
N ALA A 108 6.16 13.32 -2.38
CA ALA A 108 5.35 12.11 -2.61
C ALA A 108 5.95 11.27 -3.75
N ARG A 109 6.32 11.89 -4.87
CA ARG A 109 6.98 11.20 -5.99
C ARG A 109 8.29 10.54 -5.59
N ARG A 110 9.17 11.24 -4.87
CA ARG A 110 10.46 10.69 -4.40
C ARG A 110 10.32 9.52 -3.42
N SER A 111 9.21 9.45 -2.69
CA SER A 111 8.96 8.39 -1.72
C SER A 111 8.10 7.25 -2.26
N CYS A 112 7.71 7.30 -3.54
CA CYS A 112 6.88 6.28 -4.16
C CYS A 112 7.66 4.97 -4.31
N SER A 113 7.10 3.88 -3.80
CA SER A 113 7.74 2.56 -3.85
C SER A 113 7.87 1.96 -5.26
N GLN A 114 7.18 2.52 -6.25
CA GLN A 114 7.34 2.12 -7.66
C GLN A 114 8.53 2.79 -8.36
N LEU A 115 9.09 3.85 -7.77
CA LEU A 115 10.19 4.63 -8.35
C LEU A 115 11.53 4.42 -7.62
N LEU A 116 11.56 3.50 -6.64
CA LEU A 116 12.71 3.09 -5.86
C LEU A 116 13.13 1.67 -6.25
#